data_AF-A0A1E4IEW2-F1
#
_entry.id   AF-A0A1E4IEW2-F1
#
_cell.length_a   1.000
_cell.length_b   1.000
_cell.length_c   1.000
_cell.angle_alpha   90.00
_cell.angle_beta   90.00
_cell.angle_gamma   90.00
#
_symmetry.space_group_name_H-M   'P 1'
#
loop_
_entity.id
_entity.type
_entity.pdbx_description
1 polymer ?
#
loop_
_entity_poly.entity_id
_entity_poly.type
_entity_poly.pdbx_seq_one_letter_code
_entity_poly.pdbx_strand_id
1 'polypeptide(L)'
;MAKLSLKQREAKREKLVARYATKYAELKGIADDAKRSDDERYAARLELQRLPRNANPTRLRNRCALTGRARGTFRLFGLGRNKIRELAFKGDIPGVTKASW
;
A
#
# COMPACT_ATOMS: atom_id res chain seq x y z
N MET A 1 -5.45 -17.75 8.98
CA MET A 1 -4.51 -17.25 7.93
C MET A 1 -5.32 -16.73 6.75
N ALA A 2 -4.80 -15.80 5.94
CA ALA A 2 -5.51 -15.33 4.75
C ALA A 2 -5.45 -16.36 3.61
N LYS A 3 -6.50 -16.40 2.77
CA LYS A 3 -6.55 -17.24 1.57
C LYS A 3 -5.36 -16.92 0.65
N LEU A 4 -4.77 -17.94 0.02
CA LEU A 4 -3.64 -17.79 -0.92
C LEU A 4 -4.00 -16.84 -2.07
N SER A 5 -5.22 -16.98 -2.61
CA SER A 5 -5.74 -16.10 -3.66
C SER A 5 -5.72 -14.62 -3.28
N LEU A 6 -5.97 -14.27 -2.01
CA LEU A 6 -5.92 -12.89 -1.54
C LEU A 6 -4.49 -12.37 -1.43
N LYS A 7 -3.53 -13.21 -1.02
CA LYS A 7 -2.11 -12.83 -1.01
C LYS A 7 -1.61 -12.55 -2.44
N GLN A 8 -1.93 -13.45 -3.38
CA GLN A 8 -1.56 -13.27 -4.79
C GLN A 8 -2.25 -12.07 -5.44
N ARG A 9 -3.48 -11.74 -5.03
CA ARG A 9 -4.18 -10.53 -5.51
C ARG A 9 -3.47 -9.24 -5.11
N GLU A 10 -2.94 -9.14 -3.88
CA GLU A 10 -2.11 -7.97 -3.51
C GLU A 10 -0.79 -7.97 -4.26
N ALA A 11 -0.10 -9.10 -4.38
CA ALA A 11 1.17 -9.17 -5.13
C ALA A 11 0.99 -8.72 -6.59
N LYS A 12 -0.14 -9.08 -7.24
CA LYS A 12 -0.50 -8.57 -8.58
C LYS A 12 -0.71 -7.05 -8.59
N ARG A 13 -1.34 -6.49 -7.55
CA ARG A 13 -1.56 -5.03 -7.44
C ARG A 13 -0.25 -4.29 -7.21
N GLU A 14 0.62 -4.79 -6.33
CA GLU A 14 1.93 -4.18 -6.07
C GLU A 14 2.76 -4.08 -7.36
N LYS A 15 2.80 -5.16 -8.15
CA LYS A 15 3.47 -5.17 -9.47
C LYS A 15 2.87 -4.14 -10.44
N LEU A 16 1.54 -4.02 -10.49
CA LEU A 16 0.87 -3.04 -11.35
C LEU A 16 1.13 -1.61 -10.88
N VAL A 17 1.04 -1.33 -9.58
CA VAL A 17 1.33 -0.02 -9.02
C VAL A 17 2.77 0.39 -9.32
N ALA A 18 3.73 -0.51 -9.12
CA ALA A 18 5.14 -0.26 -9.43
C ALA A 18 5.35 0.06 -10.93
N ARG A 19 4.69 -0.69 -11.82
CA ARG A 19 4.78 -0.48 -13.28
C ARG A 19 4.28 0.90 -13.73
N TYR A 20 3.24 1.43 -13.10
CA TYR A 20 2.60 2.70 -13.49
C TYR A 20 2.91 3.86 -12.55
N ALA A 21 3.82 3.69 -11.59
CA ALA A 21 4.07 4.66 -10.52
C ALA A 21 4.49 6.03 -11.06
N THR A 22 5.41 6.04 -12.05
CA THR A 22 5.92 7.27 -12.67
C THR A 22 4.82 8.02 -13.42
N LYS A 23 4.18 7.35 -14.39
CA LYS A 23 3.07 7.92 -15.18
C LYS A 23 1.91 8.40 -14.30
N TYR A 24 1.59 7.66 -13.22
CA TYR A 24 0.55 8.07 -12.28
C TYR A 24 0.93 9.34 -11.52
N ALA A 25 2.17 9.45 -11.04
CA ALA A 25 2.65 10.62 -10.31
C ALA A 25 2.69 11.88 -11.18
N GLU A 26 3.17 11.75 -12.43
CA GLU A 26 3.22 12.83 -13.41
C GLU A 26 1.81 13.36 -13.73
N LEU A 27 0.90 12.47 -14.16
CA LEU A 27 -0.46 12.86 -14.52
C LEU A 27 -1.24 13.42 -13.33
N LYS A 28 -1.01 12.88 -12.13
CA LYS A 28 -1.64 13.40 -10.92
C LYS A 28 -1.10 14.78 -10.55
N GLY A 29 0.21 15.00 -10.68
CA GLY A 29 0.82 16.32 -10.48
C GLY A 29 0.22 17.37 -11.41
N ILE A 30 0.05 17.05 -12.70
CA ILE A 30 -0.58 17.96 -13.67
C ILE A 30 -2.06 18.20 -13.33
N ALA A 31 -2.79 17.16 -12.94
CA ALA A 31 -4.22 17.28 -12.62
C ALA A 31 -4.50 18.12 -11.35
N ASP A 32 -3.56 18.15 -10.41
CA ASP A 32 -3.67 18.86 -9.13
C ASP A 32 -3.03 20.28 -9.17
N ASP A 33 -2.22 20.60 -10.19
CA ASP A 33 -1.57 21.91 -10.35
C ASP A 33 -2.56 23.00 -10.79
N ALA A 34 -2.93 23.90 -9.87
CA ALA A 34 -3.87 24.99 -10.13
C ALA A 34 -3.36 26.08 -11.08
N LYS A 35 -2.06 26.11 -11.41
CA LYS A 35 -1.49 27.10 -12.33
C LYS A 35 -1.68 26.73 -13.80
N ARG A 36 -2.04 25.47 -14.07
CA ARG A 36 -2.24 24.93 -15.41
C ARG A 36 -3.62 25.30 -15.95
N SER A 37 -3.76 25.30 -17.28
CA SER A 37 -5.06 25.53 -17.92
C SER A 37 -6.05 24.42 -17.56
N ASP A 38 -7.34 24.76 -17.56
CA ASP A 38 -8.41 23.80 -17.26
C ASP A 38 -8.41 22.61 -18.23
N ASP A 39 -8.07 22.86 -19.49
CA ASP A 39 -7.98 21.84 -20.54
C ASP A 39 -6.85 20.84 -20.28
N GLU A 40 -5.67 21.33 -19.88
CA GLU A 40 -4.53 20.47 -19.53
C GLU A 40 -4.85 19.60 -18.30
N ARG A 41 -5.52 20.18 -17.29
CA ARG A 41 -5.97 19.44 -16.10
C ARG A 41 -7.03 18.41 -16.45
N TYR A 42 -7.96 18.74 -17.35
CA TYR A 42 -9.01 17.84 -17.80
C TYR A 42 -8.43 16.66 -18.60
N ALA A 43 -7.51 16.93 -19.53
CA ALA A 43 -6.81 15.90 -20.31
C ALA A 43 -6.01 14.95 -19.41
N ALA A 44 -5.30 15.48 -18.41
CA ALA A 44 -4.57 14.66 -17.43
C ALA A 44 -5.52 13.76 -16.60
N ARG A 45 -6.69 14.26 -16.21
CA ARG A 45 -7.72 13.45 -15.54
C ARG A 45 -8.28 12.35 -16.44
N LEU A 46 -8.50 12.63 -17.73
CA LEU A 46 -8.96 11.64 -18.69
C LEU A 46 -7.93 10.53 -18.89
N GLU A 47 -6.65 10.89 -19.00
CA GLU A 47 -5.54 9.93 -19.08
C GLU A 47 -5.39 9.09 -17.80
N LEU A 48 -5.59 9.68 -16.61
CA LEU A 48 -5.62 8.93 -15.35
C LEU A 48 -6.74 7.89 -15.31
N GLN A 49 -7.90 8.20 -15.88
CA GLN A 49 -9.04 7.27 -15.95
C GLN A 49 -8.79 6.10 -16.89
N ARG A 50 -7.97 6.28 -17.93
CA ARG A 50 -7.54 5.22 -18.87
C ARG A 50 -6.61 4.20 -18.23
N LEU A 51 -5.93 4.53 -17.14
CA LEU A 51 -5.04 3.61 -16.44
C LEU A 51 -5.82 2.45 -15.78
N PRO A 52 -5.22 1.24 -15.68
CA PRO A 52 -5.86 0.13 -14.99
C PRO A 52 -6.26 0.48 -13.56
N ARG A 53 -7.50 0.19 -13.17
CA ARG A 53 -8.04 0.51 -11.82
C ARG A 53 -7.15 0.05 -10.65
N ASN A 54 -6.46 -1.08 -10.80
CA ASN A 54 -5.58 -1.67 -9.79
C ASN A 54 -4.17 -1.06 -9.76
N ALA A 55 -3.80 -0.23 -10.74
CA ALA A 55 -2.55 0.52 -10.74
C ALA A 55 -2.61 1.72 -9.77
N ASN A 56 -3.80 2.07 -9.26
CA ASN A 56 -3.94 3.12 -8.27
C ASN A 56 -3.42 2.64 -6.89
N PRO A 57 -2.44 3.34 -6.28
CA PRO A 57 -1.81 2.94 -5.02
C PRO A 57 -2.78 2.88 -3.83
N THR A 58 -3.87 3.64 -3.85
CA THR A 58 -4.90 3.62 -2.78
C THR A 58 -5.58 2.26 -2.59
N ARG A 59 -5.49 1.37 -3.59
CA ARG A 59 -6.08 0.03 -3.53
C ARG A 59 -5.19 -1.00 -2.85
N LEU A 60 -3.93 -0.67 -2.58
CA LEU A 60 -3.03 -1.53 -1.83
C LEU A 60 -3.51 -1.62 -0.38
N ARG A 61 -3.37 -2.81 0.20
CA ARG A 61 -3.73 -3.05 1.59
C ARG A 61 -2.56 -3.68 2.33
N ASN A 62 -2.09 -3.00 3.37
CA ASN A 62 -1.06 -3.55 4.25
C ASN A 62 -1.55 -4.85 4.90
N ARG A 63 -0.84 -5.93 4.62
CA ARG A 63 -1.09 -7.26 5.18
C ARG A 63 0.11 -7.71 5.99
N CYS A 64 -0.15 -8.52 7.01
CA CYS A 64 0.91 -9.21 7.74
C CYS A 64 1.71 -10.08 6.77
N ALA A 65 3.04 -9.91 6.70
CA ALA A 65 3.91 -10.67 5.81
C ALA A 65 3.76 -12.20 6.00
N LEU A 66 3.68 -12.66 7.25
CA LEU A 66 3.55 -14.08 7.57
C LEU A 66 2.14 -14.62 7.25
N THR A 67 1.11 -14.00 7.84
CA THR A 67 -0.24 -14.60 7.85
C THR A 67 -1.19 -14.04 6.79
N GLY A 68 -0.86 -12.91 6.16
CA GLY A 68 -1.71 -12.19 5.21
C GLY A 68 -2.91 -11.45 5.84
N ARG A 69 -2.98 -11.36 7.17
CA ARG A 69 -4.05 -10.62 7.89
C ARG A 69 -4.06 -9.15 7.47
N ALA A 70 -5.21 -8.64 7.04
CA ALA A 70 -5.37 -7.29 6.47
C ALA A 70 -5.71 -6.18 7.49
N ARG A 71 -5.81 -6.53 8.78
CA ARG A 71 -6.21 -5.61 9.86
C ARG A 71 -5.22 -5.69 11.01
N GLY A 72 -5.09 -4.59 11.75
CA GLY A 72 -4.15 -4.45 12.87
C GLY A 72 -2.72 -4.79 12.45
N THR A 73 -2.29 -4.25 11.32
CA THR A 73 -0.93 -4.36 10.81
C THR A 73 -0.15 -3.12 11.23
N PHE A 74 1.01 -3.33 11.84
CA PHE A 74 1.89 -2.24 12.22
C PHE A 74 2.90 -2.03 11.09
N ARG A 75 2.97 -0.80 10.55
CA ARG A 75 3.84 -0.49 9.41
C ARG A 75 5.32 -0.70 9.73
N LEU A 76 5.74 -0.32 10.93
CA LEU A 76 7.13 -0.47 11.40
C LEU A 76 7.63 -1.92 11.29
N PHE A 77 6.78 -2.88 11.68
CA PHE A 77 7.16 -4.29 11.70
C PHE A 77 6.71 -5.06 10.44
N GLY A 78 5.81 -4.51 9.62
CA GLY A 78 5.20 -5.23 8.49
C GLY A 78 4.31 -6.42 8.91
N LEU A 79 3.98 -6.54 10.19
CA LEU A 79 3.32 -7.70 10.77
C LEU A 79 1.98 -7.35 11.43
N GLY A 80 1.13 -8.36 11.57
CA GLY A 80 -0.13 -8.25 12.30
C GLY A 80 0.10 -8.32 13.82
N ARG A 81 -0.74 -7.62 14.59
CA ARG A 81 -0.65 -7.52 16.06
C ARG A 81 -0.40 -8.85 16.79
N ASN A 82 -1.03 -9.95 16.34
CA ASN A 82 -0.88 -11.26 16.98
C ASN A 82 0.54 -11.81 16.79
N LYS A 83 1.10 -11.67 15.57
CA LYS A 83 2.47 -12.13 15.28
C LYS A 83 3.52 -11.24 15.91
N ILE A 84 3.27 -9.95 16.00
CA ILE A 84 4.15 -9.05 16.76
C ILE A 84 4.18 -9.44 18.23
N ARG A 85 3.02 -9.70 18.84
CA ARG A 85 2.95 -10.20 20.21
C ARG A 85 3.75 -11.48 20.36
N GLU A 86 3.51 -12.49 19.53
CA GLU A 86 4.25 -13.76 19.58
C GLU A 86 5.77 -13.56 19.48
N LEU A 87 6.26 -12.76 18.54
CA LEU A 87 7.70 -12.51 18.35
C LEU A 87 8.30 -11.66 19.47
N ALA A 88 7.58 -10.66 19.97
CA ALA A 88 8.02 -9.85 21.10
C ALA A 88 8.18 -10.69 22.37
N PHE A 89 7.27 -11.62 22.65
CA PHE A 89 7.39 -12.53 23.79
C PHE A 89 8.52 -13.54 23.64
N LYS A 90 8.93 -13.87 22.41
CA LYS A 90 10.10 -14.71 22.14
C LYS A 90 11.44 -13.96 22.23
N GLY A 91 11.41 -12.62 22.19
CA GLY A 91 12.63 -11.80 22.09
C GLY A 91 13.15 -11.64 20.65
N ASP A 92 12.38 -12.04 19.63
CA ASP A 92 12.79 -11.96 18.22
C ASP A 92 12.73 -10.53 17.65
N ILE A 93 12.15 -9.58 18.40
CA ILE A 93 12.09 -8.16 18.03
C ILE A 93 13.07 -7.37 18.91
N PRO A 94 14.19 -6.87 18.34
CA PRO A 94 15.18 -6.12 19.10
C PRO A 94 14.59 -4.88 19.77
N GLY A 95 14.91 -4.67 21.05
CA GLY A 95 14.54 -3.48 21.81
C GLY A 95 13.06 -3.37 22.19
N VAL A 96 12.23 -4.39 21.93
CA VAL A 96 10.82 -4.38 22.33
C VAL A 96 10.65 -5.09 23.67
N THR A 97 10.28 -4.32 24.68
CA THR A 97 9.90 -4.80 26.02
C THR A 97 8.52 -4.28 26.40
N LYS A 98 7.90 -4.89 27.40
CA LYS A 98 6.69 -4.31 28.00
C LYS A 98 7.09 -3.04 28.74
N ALA A 99 6.55 -1.92 28.31
CA ALA A 99 6.79 -0.65 28.96
C ALA A 99 5.73 -0.40 30.06
N SER A 100 6.17 0.18 31.17
CA SER A 100 5.36 0.66 32.28
C SER A 100 5.83 2.06 32.63
N TRP A 101 4.91 3.01 32.62
CA TRP A 101 5.13 4.41 32.98
C TRP A 101 3.89 4.93 33.70
#